data_AF-A0A1M6IFW4-F1
#
_entry.id   AF-A0A1M6IFW4-F1
#
_cell.length_a   1.000
_cell.length_b   1.000
_cell.length_c   1.000
_cell.angle_alpha   90.00
_cell.angle_beta   90.00
_cell.angle_gamma   90.00
#
_symmetry.space_group_name_H-M   'P 1'
#
loop_
_entity.id
_entity.type
_entity.pdbx_description
1 polymer ?
#
loop_
_entity_poly.entity_id
_entity_poly.type
_entity_poly.pdbx_seq_one_letter_code
_entity_poly.pdbx_strand_id
1 'polypeptide(L)'
;MAKQFGVSEEAIYAMADKEDNPELFTEREKVALEFAERMTADSNNVDEALWNRLKEHFDEGEIIEIACVIGVFNYFNRFNNALKVDITK
;
A
#
# COMPACT_ATOMS: atom_id res chain seq x y z
N MET A 1 -5.42 -12.52 5.66
CA MET A 1 -3.95 -12.39 5.80
C MET A 1 -3.57 -11.29 6.79
N ALA A 2 -3.98 -10.03 6.62
CA ALA A 2 -3.64 -8.92 7.54
C ALA A 2 -3.88 -9.21 9.04
N LYS A 3 -5.02 -9.81 9.40
CA LYS A 3 -5.32 -10.25 10.79
C LYS A 3 -4.28 -11.21 11.37
N GLN A 4 -3.70 -12.09 10.54
CA GLN A 4 -2.67 -13.06 10.98
C GLN A 4 -1.33 -12.36 11.32
N PHE A 5 -1.14 -11.14 10.83
CA PHE A 5 0.02 -10.29 11.13
C PHE A 5 -0.29 -9.24 12.21
N GLY A 6 -1.43 -9.35 12.91
CA GLY A 6 -1.77 -8.49 14.04
C GLY A 6 -2.42 -7.15 13.69
N VAL A 7 -2.81 -6.93 12.43
CA VAL A 7 -3.57 -5.74 12.04
C VAL A 7 -4.98 -5.83 12.64
N SER A 8 -5.42 -4.77 13.32
CA SER A 8 -6.73 -4.70 13.97
C SER A 8 -7.87 -4.75 12.95
N GLU A 9 -9.05 -5.22 13.37
CA GLU A 9 -10.22 -5.24 12.48
C GLU A 9 -10.62 -3.82 12.08
N GLU A 10 -10.53 -2.90 13.04
CA GLU A 10 -10.82 -1.48 12.88
C GLU A 10 -9.94 -0.87 11.79
N ALA A 11 -8.63 -1.12 11.82
CA ALA A 11 -7.72 -0.65 10.78
C ALA A 11 -8.04 -1.26 9.42
N ILE A 12 -8.33 -2.57 9.35
CA ILE A 12 -8.69 -3.26 8.10
C ILE A 12 -9.94 -2.65 7.46
N TYR A 13 -10.98 -2.37 8.24
CA TYR A 13 -12.21 -1.75 7.73
C TYR A 13 -12.00 -0.28 7.36
N ALA A 14 -11.18 0.44 8.11
CA ALA A 14 -10.87 1.84 7.84
C ALA A 14 -9.91 2.05 6.66
N MET A 15 -9.27 1.00 6.12
CA MET A 15 -8.29 1.14 5.02
C MET A 15 -8.80 1.91 3.80
N ALA A 16 -10.07 1.70 3.41
CA ALA A 16 -10.66 2.37 2.25
C ALA A 16 -10.91 3.86 2.51
N ASP A 17 -11.22 4.21 3.77
CA ASP A 17 -11.58 5.55 4.22
C ASP A 17 -10.61 6.02 5.31
N LYS A 18 -9.30 5.76 5.09
CA LYS A 18 -8.24 5.95 6.10
C LYS A 18 -8.09 7.41 6.55
N GLU A 19 -8.53 8.34 5.70
CA GLU A 19 -8.54 9.79 5.98
C GLU A 19 -9.55 10.16 7.06
N ASP A 20 -10.60 9.35 7.25
CA ASP A 20 -11.63 9.57 8.28
C ASP A 20 -11.20 9.03 9.66
N ASN A 21 -10.19 8.15 9.71
CA ASN A 21 -9.68 7.53 10.94
C ASN A 21 -8.13 7.58 10.99
N PRO A 22 -7.53 8.78 10.89
CA PRO A 22 -6.07 8.94 10.74
C PRO A 22 -5.30 8.49 11.98
N GLU A 23 -5.94 8.37 13.14
CA GLU A 23 -5.35 7.87 14.39
C GLU A 23 -5.10 6.36 14.39
N LEU A 24 -5.72 5.61 13.48
CA LEU A 24 -5.52 4.17 13.36
C LEU A 24 -4.20 3.80 12.65
N PHE A 25 -3.51 4.79 12.08
CA PHE A 25 -2.28 4.60 11.32
C PHE A 25 -1.19 5.54 11.81
N THR A 26 0.01 5.00 11.96
CA THR A 26 1.22 5.80 12.21
C THR A 26 1.59 6.60 10.96
N GLU A 27 2.39 7.66 11.12
CA GLU A 27 2.88 8.44 9.96
C GLU A 27 3.67 7.56 8.98
N ARG A 28 4.49 6.63 9.50
CA ARG A 28 5.22 5.64 8.69
C ARG A 28 4.27 4.80 7.83
N GLU A 29 3.16 4.35 8.39
CA GLU A 29 2.14 3.58 7.65
C GLU A 29 1.40 4.45 6.64
N LYS A 30 1.01 5.68 7.00
CA LYS A 30 0.33 6.61 6.09
C LYS A 30 1.17 6.90 4.84
N VAL A 31 2.47 7.13 5.01
CA VAL A 31 3.37 7.39 3.87
C VAL A 31 3.50 6.14 2.99
N ALA A 32 3.60 4.94 3.57
CA ALA A 32 3.64 3.70 2.79
C ALA A 32 2.32 3.44 2.04
N LEU A 33 1.18 3.72 2.67
CA LEU A 33 -0.14 3.59 2.03
C LEU A 33 -0.31 4.58 0.88
N GLU A 34 0.09 5.84 1.06
CA GLU A 34 0.06 6.83 -0.03
C GLU A 34 0.98 6.40 -1.18
N PHE A 35 2.17 5.87 -0.88
CA PHE A 35 3.05 5.34 -1.90
C PHE A 35 2.43 4.16 -2.67
N ALA A 36 1.77 3.24 -1.97
CA ALA A 36 1.05 2.14 -2.60
C ALA A 36 -0.10 2.62 -3.51
N GLU A 37 -0.85 3.63 -3.08
CA GLU A 37 -1.94 4.23 -3.86
C GLU A 37 -1.42 4.90 -5.13
N ARG A 38 -0.42 5.77 -5.00
CA ARG A 38 0.16 6.47 -6.16
C ARG A 38 0.82 5.50 -7.13
N MET A 39 1.64 4.57 -6.65
CA MET A 39 2.29 3.57 -7.51
C MET A 39 1.28 2.67 -8.25
N THR A 40 0.11 2.44 -7.66
CA THR A 40 -0.97 1.64 -8.27
C THR A 40 -1.79 2.43 -9.29
N ALA A 41 -2.12 3.69 -8.98
CA ALA A 41 -2.96 4.54 -9.82
C ALA A 41 -2.18 5.22 -10.97
N ASP A 42 -1.05 5.84 -10.66
CA ASP A 42 -0.12 6.46 -11.61
C ASP A 42 1.29 6.47 -11.04
N SER A 43 2.10 5.49 -11.44
CA SER A 43 3.49 5.36 -11.00
C SER A 43 4.39 6.53 -11.38
N ASN A 44 4.00 7.36 -12.36
CA ASN A 44 4.75 8.57 -12.70
C ASN A 44 4.48 9.71 -11.71
N ASN A 45 3.43 9.60 -10.88
CA ASN A 45 3.03 10.59 -9.90
C ASN A 45 3.59 10.30 -8.48
N VAL A 46 4.72 9.60 -8.40
CA VAL A 46 5.53 9.52 -7.18
C VAL A 46 6.50 10.70 -7.20
N ASP A 47 6.01 11.85 -6.73
CA ASP A 47 6.75 13.10 -6.76
C ASP A 47 7.88 13.15 -5.70
N GLU A 48 8.74 14.17 -5.82
CA GLU A 48 9.86 14.37 -4.91
C GLU A 48 9.41 14.60 -3.45
N ALA A 49 8.22 15.18 -3.23
CA ALA A 49 7.69 15.42 -1.90
C ALA A 49 7.34 14.10 -1.19
N LEU A 50 6.65 13.19 -1.88
CA LEU A 50 6.38 11.85 -1.38
C LEU A 50 7.67 11.04 -1.20
N TRP A 51 8.60 11.15 -2.15
CA TRP A 51 9.90 10.48 -2.05
C TRP A 51 10.71 10.94 -0.84
N ASN A 52 10.69 12.23 -0.52
CA ASN A 52 11.37 12.75 0.66
C ASN A 52 10.71 12.27 1.96
N ARG A 53 9.38 12.28 2.04
CA ARG A 53 8.64 11.71 3.18
C ARG A 53 8.89 10.22 3.37
N LEU A 54 9.04 9.44 2.30
CA LEU A 54 9.43 8.04 2.39
C LEU A 54 10.79 7.88 3.08
N LYS A 55 11.79 8.67 2.66
CA LYS A 55 13.14 8.64 3.24
C LYS A 55 13.22 9.14 4.69
N GLU A 56 12.20 9.86 5.18
CA GLU A 56 12.10 10.23 6.61
C GLU A 56 11.74 9.04 7.50
N HIS A 57 11.07 8.02 6.95
CA HIS A 57 10.53 6.89 7.69
C HIS A 57 11.16 5.55 7.34
N PHE A 58 11.76 5.42 6.16
CA PHE A 58 12.27 4.19 5.60
C PHE A 58 13.66 4.41 5.01
N ASP A 59 14.53 3.41 5.13
CA ASP A 59 15.77 3.39 4.36
C ASP A 59 15.52 2.99 2.89
N GLU A 60 16.55 3.15 2.05
CA GLU A 60 16.43 2.86 0.61
C GLU A 60 16.05 1.40 0.33
N GLY A 61 16.55 0.46 1.15
CA GLY A 61 16.24 -0.97 1.01
C GLY A 61 14.78 -1.24 1.35
N GLU A 62 14.29 -0.69 2.46
CA GLU A 62 12.88 -0.79 2.86
C GLU A 62 11.94 -0.20 1.79
N ILE A 63 12.29 0.93 1.18
CA ILE A 63 11.49 1.53 0.10
C ILE A 63 11.45 0.61 -1.13
N ILE A 64 12.58 0.00 -1.49
CA ILE A 64 12.64 -0.98 -2.59
C ILE A 64 11.76 -2.19 -2.28
N GLU A 65 11.81 -2.73 -1.06
CA GLU A 65 10.97 -3.85 -0.64
C GLU A 65 9.48 -3.51 -0.72
N ILE A 66 9.08 -2.34 -0.24
CA ILE A 66 7.69 -1.85 -0.35
C ILE A 66 7.28 -1.77 -1.83
N ALA A 67 8.11 -1.18 -2.70
CA ALA A 67 7.84 -1.09 -4.13
C ALA A 67 7.71 -2.47 -4.80
N CYS A 68 8.55 -3.44 -4.40
CA CYS A 68 8.48 -4.82 -4.87
C CYS A 68 7.15 -5.48 -4.50
N VAL A 69 6.70 -5.34 -3.24
CA VAL A 69 5.42 -5.88 -2.78
C VAL A 69 4.26 -5.26 -3.56
N ILE A 70 4.24 -3.92 -3.70
CA ILE A 70 3.22 -3.22 -4.49
C ILE A 70 3.21 -3.74 -5.93
N GLY A 71 4.38 -3.85 -6.56
CA GLY A 71 4.53 -4.34 -7.94
C GLY A 71 3.99 -5.76 -8.14
N VAL A 72 4.28 -6.68 -7.22
CA VAL A 72 3.80 -8.07 -7.28
C VAL A 72 2.27 -8.13 -7.20
N PHE A 73 1.65 -7.39 -6.28
CA PHE A 73 0.18 -7.34 -6.19
C PHE A 73 -0.44 -6.64 -7.40
N ASN A 74 0.21 -5.61 -7.93
CA ASN A 74 -0.20 -4.94 -9.16
C ASN A 74 -0.20 -5.88 -10.37
N TYR A 75 0.80 -6.77 -10.46
CA TYR A 75 0.85 -7.83 -11.45
C TYR A 75 -0.30 -8.83 -11.26
N PHE A 76 -0.46 -9.39 -10.04
CA PHE A 76 -1.50 -10.37 -9.77
C PHE A 76 -2.91 -9.84 -10.03
N ASN A 77 -3.19 -8.60 -9.62
CA ASN A 77 -4.48 -7.96 -9.86
C ASN A 77 -4.78 -7.86 -11.36
N ARG A 78 -3.82 -7.38 -12.16
CA ARG A 78 -3.98 -7.27 -13.63
C ARG A 78 -4.13 -8.64 -14.29
N PHE A 79 -3.31 -9.61 -13.87
CA PHE A 79 -3.36 -10.98 -14.38
C PHE A 79 -4.71 -11.64 -14.10
N ASN A 80 -5.16 -11.62 -12.84
CA ASN A 80 -6.44 -12.20 -12.42
C ASN A 80 -7.63 -11.52 -13.11
N ASN A 81 -7.62 -10.19 -13.21
CA ASN A 81 -8.67 -9.43 -13.89
C ASN A 81 -8.73 -9.78 -15.39
N ALA A 82 -7.58 -9.85 -16.07
CA ALA A 82 -7.52 -10.16 -17.50
C ALA A 82 -8.01 -11.58 -17.81
N LEU A 83 -7.71 -12.55 -16.94
CA LEU A 83 -8.11 -13.95 -17.10
C LEU A 83 -9.49 -14.27 -16.50
N LYS A 84 -10.14 -13.30 -15.83
CA LYS A 84 -11.41 -13.49 -15.11
C LYS A 84 -11.35 -14.69 -14.16
N VAL A 85 -10.26 -14.79 -13.40
CA VAL A 85 -10.07 -15.85 -12.40
C VAL A 85 -11.18 -15.74 -11.36
N ASP A 86 -11.89 -16.84 -11.13
CA ASP A 86 -12.94 -16.90 -10.11
C ASP A 86 -12.36 -16.64 -8.72
N ILE A 87 -13.14 -15.97 -7.87
CA ILE A 87 -12.78 -15.77 -6.47
C ILE A 87 -12.78 -17.14 -5.80
N THR A 88 -11.59 -17.65 -5.48
CA THR A 88 -11.43 -18.85 -4.66
C THR A 88 -12.08 -18.60 -3.29
N LYS A 89 -13.03 -19.45 -2.92
CA LYS A 89 -13.69 -19.42 -1.61
C LYS A 89 -12.77 -19.90 -0.49
#